data_AF-A0A7J3XUH1-F1
#
_entry.id   AF-A0A7J3XUH1-F1
#
_cell.length_a   1.000
_cell.length_b   1.000
_cell.length_c   1.000
_cell.angle_alpha   90.00
_cell.angle_beta   90.00
_cell.angle_gamma   90.00
#
_symmetry.space_group_name_H-M   'P 1'
#
loop_
_entity.id
_entity.type
_entity.pdbx_description
1 polymer ?
#
loop_
_entity_poly.entity_id
_entity_poly.type
_entity_poly.pdbx_seq_one_letter_code
_entity_poly.pdbx_strand_id
1 'polypeptide(L)'
;MDGLAAEGEFFTRRLERLQAKLRDLELDAAVIMSPVNLYYFTGTAQRAALLVPSTGEATLYVLRSYERALREAYVKCVEASGLNELA
;
A
#
# COMPACT_ATOMS: atom_id res chain seq x y z
N MET A 1 14.59 -18.58 -6.53
CA MET A 1 14.33 -17.58 -5.47
C MET A 1 14.40 -16.14 -6.00
N ASP A 2 14.74 -15.91 -7.28
CA ASP A 2 14.85 -14.56 -7.87
C ASP A 2 13.51 -13.87 -8.21
N GLY A 3 12.38 -14.59 -8.18
CA GLY A 3 11.08 -14.04 -8.56
C GLY A 3 10.44 -13.08 -7.53
N LEU A 4 10.56 -13.39 -6.23
CA LEU A 4 9.93 -12.60 -5.15
C LEU A 4 10.55 -11.20 -5.00
N ALA A 5 11.86 -11.07 -5.22
CA ALA A 5 12.54 -9.77 -5.16
C ALA A 5 12.12 -8.87 -6.35
N ALA A 6 11.98 -9.46 -7.54
CA ALA A 6 11.52 -8.75 -8.73
C ALA A 6 10.06 -8.28 -8.62
N GLU A 7 9.20 -9.10 -8.01
CA GLU A 7 7.79 -8.73 -7.72
C GLU A 7 7.73 -7.55 -6.74
N GLY A 8 8.51 -7.57 -5.66
CA GLY A 8 8.58 -6.46 -4.71
C GLY A 8 9.00 -5.14 -5.38
N GLU A 9 10.03 -5.18 -6.23
CA GLU A 9 10.51 -4.00 -6.95
C GLU A 9 9.44 -3.40 -7.88
N PHE A 10 8.59 -4.23 -8.48
CA PHE A 10 7.50 -3.78 -9.33
C PHE A 10 6.45 -2.94 -8.57
N PHE A 11 6.08 -3.33 -7.36
CA PHE A 11 5.15 -2.56 -6.53
C PHE A 11 5.78 -1.25 -6.03
N THR A 12 7.07 -1.29 -5.64
CA THR A 12 7.84 -0.09 -5.27
C THR A 12 7.78 0.98 -6.37
N ARG A 13 8.04 0.60 -7.63
CA ARG A 13 7.98 1.55 -8.76
C ARG A 13 6.58 2.14 -8.98
N ARG A 14 5.51 1.39 -8.70
CA ARG A 14 4.13 1.90 -8.78
C ARG A 14 3.88 2.96 -7.71
N LEU A 15 4.33 2.72 -6.49
CA LEU A 15 4.22 3.66 -5.37
C LEU A 15 5.05 4.93 -5.62
N GLU A 16 6.31 4.80 -6.05
CA GLU A 16 7.18 5.94 -6.36
C GLU A 16 6.56 6.87 -7.42
N ARG A 17 5.91 6.30 -8.44
CA ARG A 17 5.19 7.06 -9.46
C ARG A 17 3.99 7.81 -8.90
N LEU A 18 3.25 7.22 -7.96
CA LEU A 18 2.16 7.89 -7.28
C LEU A 18 2.70 9.02 -6.39
N GLN A 19 3.76 8.75 -5.63
CA GLN A 19 4.41 9.75 -4.77
C GLN A 19 4.94 10.94 -5.56
N ALA A 20 5.54 10.72 -6.74
CA ALA A 20 5.96 11.79 -7.64
C ALA A 20 4.77 12.67 -8.04
N LYS A 21 3.65 12.07 -8.45
CA LYS A 21 2.43 12.82 -8.77
C LYS A 21 1.85 13.58 -7.59
N LEU A 22 1.91 13.01 -6.38
CA LEU A 22 1.46 13.71 -5.17
C LEU A 22 2.29 14.97 -4.92
N ARG A 23 3.63 14.88 -5.07
CA ARG A 23 4.52 16.04 -4.95
C ARG A 23 4.25 17.09 -6.02
N ASP A 24 4.06 16.68 -7.28
CA ASP A 24 3.74 17.59 -8.38
C ASP A 24 2.40 18.33 -8.18
N LEU A 25 1.47 17.71 -7.44
CA LEU A 25 0.16 18.27 -7.10
C LEU A 25 0.14 18.99 -5.73
N GLU A 26 1.29 19.09 -5.05
CA GLU A 26 1.39 19.65 -3.69
C GLU A 26 0.47 18.96 -2.67
N LEU A 27 0.28 17.64 -2.80
CA LEU A 27 -0.51 16.81 -1.89
C LEU A 27 0.41 16.02 -0.95
N ASP A 28 0.06 15.98 0.34
CA ASP A 28 0.86 15.28 1.36
C ASP A 28 0.73 13.77 1.30
N ALA A 29 -0.45 13.24 0.95
CA ALA A 29 -0.70 11.80 0.93
C ALA A 29 -1.93 11.43 0.08
N ALA A 30 -2.04 10.14 -0.25
CA ALA A 30 -3.24 9.50 -0.75
C ALA A 30 -3.68 8.35 0.16
N VAL A 31 -5.00 8.22 0.33
CA VAL A 31 -5.61 7.04 0.96
C VAL A 31 -6.37 6.25 -0.10
N ILE A 32 -6.05 4.97 -0.25
CA ILE A 32 -6.61 4.09 -1.26
C ILE A 32 -7.35 2.93 -0.60
N MET A 33 -8.63 2.79 -0.93
CA MET A 33 -9.50 1.72 -0.37
C MET A 33 -10.22 0.90 -1.45
N SER A 34 -10.08 1.29 -2.71
CA SER A 34 -10.64 0.54 -3.85
C SER A 34 -9.92 -0.81 -3.96
N PRO A 35 -10.63 -1.96 -3.99
CA PRO A 35 -9.99 -3.29 -4.07
C PRO A 35 -9.08 -3.46 -5.29
N VAL A 36 -9.47 -2.90 -6.44
CA VAL A 36 -8.66 -2.94 -7.67
C VAL A 36 -7.36 -2.15 -7.48
N ASN A 37 -7.44 -0.98 -6.87
CA ASN A 37 -6.26 -0.15 -6.64
C ASN A 37 -5.38 -0.72 -5.52
N LEU A 38 -5.97 -1.31 -4.47
CA LEU A 38 -5.24 -2.04 -3.44
C LEU A 38 -4.44 -3.18 -4.07
N TYR A 39 -5.07 -4.00 -4.92
CA TYR A 39 -4.38 -5.08 -5.61
C TYR A 39 -3.25 -4.54 -6.51
N TYR A 40 -3.51 -3.47 -7.24
CA TYR A 40 -2.50 -2.82 -8.09
C TYR A 40 -1.30 -2.31 -7.29
N PHE A 41 -1.49 -1.66 -6.15
CA PHE A 41 -0.39 -1.06 -5.39
C PHE A 41 0.27 -2.00 -4.39
N THR A 42 -0.41 -3.07 -3.96
CA THR A 42 0.05 -3.89 -2.83
C THR A 42 0.18 -5.37 -3.15
N GLY A 43 -0.50 -5.90 -4.15
CA GLY A 43 -0.58 -7.34 -4.42
C GLY A 43 -1.75 -8.06 -3.75
N THR A 44 -2.49 -7.36 -2.87
CA THR A 44 -3.69 -7.92 -2.20
C THR A 44 -4.92 -7.04 -2.36
N ALA A 45 -6.10 -7.68 -2.43
CA ALA A 45 -7.40 -7.02 -2.45
C ALA A 45 -8.17 -7.21 -1.13
N GLN A 46 -7.46 -7.60 -0.05
CA GLN A 46 -8.05 -7.72 1.28
C GLN A 46 -8.62 -6.39 1.76
N ARG A 47 -9.56 -6.45 2.69
CA ARG A 47 -10.23 -5.25 3.22
C ARG A 47 -9.22 -4.44 4.04
N ALA A 48 -8.76 -3.34 3.46
CA ALA A 48 -7.68 -2.51 4.01
C ALA A 48 -7.78 -1.07 3.50
N ALA A 49 -6.93 -0.20 4.05
CA ALA A 49 -6.65 1.13 3.53
C ALA A 49 -5.13 1.27 3.33
N LEU A 50 -4.71 1.62 2.13
CA LEU A 50 -3.31 1.94 1.85
C LEU A 50 -3.11 3.45 2.02
N LEU A 51 -2.24 3.83 2.94
CA LEU A 51 -1.74 5.19 3.08
C LEU A 51 -0.44 5.32 2.28
N VAL A 52 -0.42 6.23 1.31
CA VAL A 52 0.77 6.55 0.50
C VAL A 52 1.13 8.01 0.76
N PRO A 53 2.13 8.30 1.61
CA PRO A 53 2.62 9.66 1.79
C PRO A 53 3.42 10.09 0.54
N SER A 54 3.47 11.39 0.26
CA SER A 54 4.22 11.98 -0.86
C SER A 54 5.73 11.72 -0.78
N THR A 55 6.23 11.45 0.43
CA THR A 55 7.58 10.99 0.74
C THR A 55 7.55 9.97 1.88
N GLY A 56 8.38 8.93 1.81
CA GLY A 56 8.49 7.91 2.87
C GLY A 56 7.81 6.59 2.51
N GLU A 57 7.56 5.78 3.54
CA GLU A 57 7.08 4.40 3.42
C GLU A 57 5.55 4.33 3.33
N ALA A 58 5.02 3.70 2.27
CA ALA A 58 3.60 3.40 2.17
C ALA A 58 3.20 2.26 3.12
N THR A 59 2.05 2.38 3.79
CA THR A 59 1.59 1.42 4.80
C THR A 59 0.16 0.96 4.51
N LEU A 60 -0.04 -0.35 4.48
CA LEU A 60 -1.34 -1.00 4.32
C LEU A 60 -1.96 -1.32 5.69
N TYR A 61 -2.99 -0.58 6.06
CA TYR A 61 -3.78 -0.78 7.28
C TYR A 61 -4.86 -1.82 7.03
N VAL A 62 -4.67 -3.03 7.54
CA VAL A 62 -5.50 -4.19 7.23
C VAL A 62 -6.61 -4.35 8.26
N LEU A 63 -7.86 -4.24 7.81
CA LEU A 63 -9.06 -4.30 8.66
C LEU A 63 -9.58 -5.73 8.86
N ARG A 64 -9.28 -6.63 7.92
CA ARG A 64 -9.64 -8.05 7.97
C ARG A 64 -8.57 -8.91 7.31
N SER A 65 -8.38 -10.11 7.85
CA SER A 65 -7.50 -11.14 7.30
C SER A 65 -6.03 -10.70 7.19
N TYR A 66 -5.50 -10.10 8.27
CA TYR A 66 -4.11 -9.62 8.37
C TYR A 66 -3.07 -10.66 7.97
N GLU A 67 -3.19 -11.88 8.47
CA GLU A 67 -2.32 -13.02 8.11
C GLU A 67 -2.27 -13.31 6.61
N ARG A 68 -3.39 -13.10 5.89
CA ARG A 68 -3.44 -13.28 4.43
C ARG A 68 -2.74 -12.10 3.75
N ALA A 69 -2.98 -10.88 4.21
CA ALA A 69 -2.31 -9.70 3.67
C ALA A 69 -0.78 -9.80 3.83
N LEU A 70 -0.26 -10.27 4.97
CA LEU A 70 1.18 -10.47 5.17
C LEU A 70 1.83 -11.44 4.18
N ARG A 71 1.08 -12.42 3.67
CA ARG A 71 1.60 -13.40 2.70
C ARG A 71 1.54 -12.92 1.25
N GLU A 72 0.68 -11.95 0.96
CA GLU A 72 0.37 -11.52 -0.40
C GLU A 72 0.87 -10.12 -0.72
N ALA A 73 0.97 -9.27 0.30
CA ALA A 73 1.30 -7.88 0.12
C ALA A 73 2.81 -7.68 0.05
N TYR A 74 3.24 -6.80 -0.86
CA TYR A 74 4.64 -6.40 -1.05
C TYR A 74 4.92 -5.03 -0.42
N VAL A 75 4.08 -4.61 0.52
CA VAL A 75 4.18 -3.35 1.26
C VAL A 75 4.07 -3.64 2.75
N LYS A 76 4.55 -2.73 3.58
CA LYS A 76 4.38 -2.82 5.03
C LYS A 76 2.89 -2.95 5.37
N CYS A 77 2.56 -3.95 6.16
CA CYS A 77 1.21 -4.17 6.66
C CYS A 77 1.16 -3.88 8.15
N VAL A 78 0.05 -3.30 8.60
CA VAL A 78 -0.29 -3.14 10.01
C VAL A 78 -1.72 -3.59 10.22
N GLU A 79 -1.99 -4.29 11.32
CA GLU A 79 -3.37 -4.61 11.69
C GLU A 79 -4.06 -3.35 12.21
N ALA A 80 -5.30 -3.12 11.78
CA ALA A 80 -6.09 -1.96 12.19
C ALA A 80 -7.52 -2.37 12.50
N SER A 81 -8.13 -1.74 13.50
CA SER A 81 -9.53 -1.96 13.84
C SER A 81 -10.48 -0.96 13.16
N GLY A 82 -9.95 0.16 12.68
CA GLY A 82 -10.70 1.20 11.97
C GLY A 82 -9.82 2.21 11.23
N LEU A 83 -10.46 3.15 10.52
CA LEU A 83 -9.76 4.20 9.77
C LEU A 83 -9.16 5.30 10.66
N ASN A 84 -9.58 5.37 11.92
CA ASN A 84 -9.03 6.28 12.93
C ASN A 84 -7.59 5.97 13.32
N GLU A 85 -7.01 4.88 12.81
CA GLU A 85 -5.64 4.44 13.08
C GLU A 85 -4.66 4.75 11.94
N LEU A 86 -5.12 5.38 10.85
CA LEU A 86 -4.22 5.89 9.81
C LEU A 86 -3.38 7.03 10.43
N ALA A 87 -2.06 6.85 10.43
CA ALA A 87 -1.10 7.70 11.12
C ALA A 87 -0.17 8.42 10.13
#